data_AF-A0A2E5DZ87-F1
#
_entry.id   AF-A0A2E5DZ87-F1
#
_cell.length_a   1.000
_cell.length_b   1.000
_cell.length_c   1.000
_cell.angle_alpha   90.00
_cell.angle_beta   90.00
_cell.angle_gamma   90.00
#
_symmetry.space_group_name_H-M   'P 1'
#
loop_
_entity.id
_entity.type
_entity.pdbx_description
1 polymer ?
#
loop_
_entity_poly.entity_id
_entity_poly.type
_entity_poly.pdbx_seq_one_letter_code
_entity_poly.pdbx_strand_id
1 'polypeptide(L)'
;MINKTKPFLASLVIGLLLSATASASQLKPLMDWMNSLVDSGQVVGCMAQVTHDGETIFLEAVGNRTPESDEALSTDQVIRIYSMSKAITSTAIMQLIEQGKIGLDDPVWKYIPEFRQMDVLVDGELVSANRPVTIRDLLTHTSGLSYGFMAPPEAAPYYVGKMRSANNLKEAGALMGGLPLLSQPGESFVYGLNTDVLGRVVEVASDESFGRYLKQNIFKPLGMNHTGFVPDEDLEEMHIVTPVDGELVLDENHYSGNDAIFKPRFESGGGGLWSTIGDYSRFCKAMINHGELDGTRILKPETVKFMTQNHLAPGVGGPGQRFGLGFGIQRPVQTSKGPMGEGRWSWGGAACTYFFIDPELKITAVFATQQFPFNMQMNDKFHQMVLESVAQMDASSHSGTAAAADKPNKHILVINFKLKDLSRADYEAACKQVASTFAGLPGLVSKKWLANEDTNTYGGVYLWESKQAMLDYKNSEVFAALGQNPAFVELSVTDFEMLPGPSKVTRAE
;
A
#
# COMPACT_ATOMS: atom_id res chain seq x y z
N MET A 1 1.60 50.14 -33.90
CA MET A 1 1.72 48.66 -33.85
C MET A 1 2.94 48.31 -33.03
N ILE A 2 2.77 48.02 -31.74
CA ILE A 2 3.84 47.51 -30.87
C ILE A 2 3.27 46.27 -30.18
N ASN A 3 3.91 45.13 -30.47
CA ASN A 3 3.59 43.80 -29.99
C ASN A 3 3.76 43.74 -28.45
N LYS A 4 2.67 43.42 -27.73
CA LYS A 4 2.70 43.08 -26.30
C LYS A 4 2.08 41.70 -26.07
N THR A 5 2.84 40.66 -26.34
CA THR A 5 2.52 39.26 -26.00
C THR A 5 3.74 38.59 -25.36
N LYS A 6 4.19 39.12 -24.21
CA LYS A 6 5.15 38.46 -23.30
C LYS A 6 4.88 38.91 -21.86
N PRO A 7 3.93 38.28 -21.14
CA PRO A 7 4.28 37.83 -19.78
C PRO A 7 3.73 36.45 -19.41
N PHE A 8 2.88 35.81 -20.22
CA PHE A 8 2.14 34.61 -19.81
C PHE A 8 2.99 33.31 -19.84
N LEU A 9 4.00 33.23 -20.71
CA LEU A 9 4.89 32.05 -20.80
C LEU A 9 5.98 32.02 -19.71
N ALA A 10 6.35 33.15 -19.11
CA ALA A 10 7.39 33.18 -18.08
C ALA A 10 6.87 32.66 -16.73
N SER A 11 5.63 32.99 -16.35
CA SER A 11 5.04 32.54 -15.08
C SER A 11 4.70 31.04 -15.06
N LEU A 12 4.36 30.44 -16.20
CA LEU A 12 4.09 29.00 -16.29
C LEU A 12 5.37 28.17 -16.15
N VAL A 13 6.47 28.63 -16.76
CA VAL A 13 7.79 27.97 -16.68
C VAL A 13 8.41 28.14 -15.29
N ILE A 14 8.22 29.29 -14.64
CA ILE A 14 8.70 29.52 -13.27
C ILE A 14 7.89 28.70 -12.24
N GLY A 15 6.58 28.52 -12.44
CA GLY A 15 5.75 27.65 -11.60
C GLY A 15 6.14 26.17 -11.68
N LEU A 16 6.42 25.66 -12.88
CA LEU A 16 6.93 24.29 -13.09
C LEU A 16 8.35 24.07 -12.55
N LEU A 17 9.22 25.09 -12.62
CA LEU A 17 10.58 25.02 -12.04
C LEU A 17 10.57 25.09 -10.51
N LEU A 18 9.63 25.83 -9.90
CA LEU A 18 9.48 25.91 -8.44
C LEU A 18 8.84 24.65 -7.83
N SER A 19 7.90 24.00 -8.52
CA SER A 19 7.31 22.73 -8.05
C SER A 19 8.30 21.56 -8.15
N ALA A 20 9.11 21.50 -9.21
CA ALA A 20 10.15 20.48 -9.37
C ALA A 20 11.34 20.66 -8.40
N THR A 21 11.67 21.89 -8.01
CA THR A 21 12.75 22.15 -7.04
C THR A 21 12.32 21.95 -5.59
N ALA A 22 11.03 22.19 -5.26
CA ALA A 22 10.48 21.92 -3.94
C ALA A 22 10.40 20.40 -3.64
N SER A 23 9.90 19.58 -4.58
CA SER A 23 9.84 18.11 -4.42
C SER A 23 11.23 17.48 -4.29
N ALA A 24 12.21 17.95 -5.06
CA ALA A 24 13.60 17.50 -5.00
C ALA A 24 14.25 17.78 -3.63
N SER A 25 13.92 18.90 -2.98
CA SER A 25 14.49 19.24 -1.66
C SER A 25 13.94 18.39 -0.51
N GLN A 26 12.67 17.96 -0.59
CA GLN A 26 11.97 17.25 0.49
C GLN A 26 12.23 15.73 0.48
N LEU A 27 12.62 15.19 -0.68
CA LEU A 27 13.10 13.81 -0.81
C LEU A 27 14.61 13.69 -0.68
N LYS A 28 15.32 14.81 -0.45
CA LYS A 28 16.75 14.79 -0.15
C LYS A 28 17.10 13.88 1.04
N PRO A 29 16.34 13.82 2.15
CA PRO A 29 16.64 12.87 3.23
C PRO A 29 16.56 11.40 2.79
N LEU A 30 15.61 11.05 1.91
CA LEU A 30 15.51 9.71 1.33
C LEU A 30 16.73 9.42 0.44
N MET A 31 17.11 10.37 -0.42
CA MET A 31 18.28 10.27 -1.29
C MET A 31 19.59 10.17 -0.48
N ASP A 32 19.76 10.99 0.55
CA ASP A 32 20.93 10.98 1.44
C ASP A 32 21.02 9.63 2.17
N TRP A 33 19.88 9.09 2.63
CA TRP A 33 19.85 7.76 3.22
C TRP A 33 20.24 6.66 2.22
N MET A 34 19.72 6.69 0.99
CA MET A 34 20.10 5.75 -0.06
C MET A 34 21.60 5.81 -0.37
N ASN A 35 22.18 7.00 -0.52
CA ASN A 35 23.63 7.18 -0.68
C ASN A 35 24.39 6.61 0.52
N SER A 36 23.91 6.85 1.75
CA SER A 36 24.57 6.32 2.94
C SER A 36 24.61 4.79 2.99
N LEU A 37 23.64 4.09 2.39
CA LEU A 37 23.66 2.63 2.29
C LEU A 37 24.81 2.15 1.40
N VAL A 38 25.06 2.86 0.29
CA VAL A 38 26.17 2.59 -0.63
C VAL A 38 27.51 2.96 0.01
N ASP A 39 27.62 4.19 0.54
CA ASP A 39 28.86 4.71 1.15
C ASP A 39 29.34 3.88 2.35
N SER A 40 28.41 3.25 3.07
CA SER A 40 28.72 2.37 4.22
C SER A 40 28.92 0.91 3.84
N GLY A 41 28.84 0.56 2.55
CA GLY A 41 28.97 -0.82 2.08
C GLY A 41 27.82 -1.74 2.50
N GLN A 42 26.67 -1.19 2.91
CA GLN A 42 25.49 -2.00 3.24
C GLN A 42 24.87 -2.57 1.97
N VAL A 43 24.88 -1.83 0.86
CA VAL A 43 24.42 -2.29 -0.46
C VAL A 43 25.43 -1.87 -1.53
N VAL A 44 25.50 -2.61 -2.63
CA VAL A 44 26.25 -2.17 -3.84
C VAL A 44 25.53 -1.04 -4.56
N GLY A 45 24.20 -1.14 -4.60
CA GLY A 45 23.32 -0.13 -5.15
C GLY A 45 21.91 -0.29 -4.60
N CYS A 46 21.07 0.71 -4.81
CA CYS A 46 19.65 0.62 -4.54
C CYS A 46 18.87 1.63 -5.37
N MET A 47 17.58 1.36 -5.54
CA MET A 47 16.66 2.22 -6.27
C MET A 47 15.33 2.32 -5.51
N ALA A 48 14.66 3.46 -5.65
CA ALA A 48 13.35 3.65 -5.07
C ALA A 48 12.44 4.47 -5.99
N GLN A 49 11.15 4.14 -5.95
CA GLN A 49 10.09 4.92 -6.57
C GLN A 49 9.05 5.25 -5.50
N VAL A 50 8.70 6.53 -5.38
CA VAL A 50 7.61 7.01 -4.50
C VAL A 50 6.60 7.74 -5.36
N THR A 51 5.34 7.36 -5.21
CA THR A 51 4.18 8.06 -5.78
C THR A 51 3.36 8.63 -4.63
N HIS A 52 2.93 9.89 -4.77
CA HIS A 52 2.04 10.57 -3.84
C HIS A 52 0.93 11.25 -4.64
N ASP A 53 -0.33 11.09 -4.22
CA ASP A 53 -1.50 11.62 -4.95
C ASP A 53 -1.55 11.20 -6.44
N GLY A 54 -1.05 9.99 -6.75
CA GLY A 54 -1.02 9.43 -8.11
C GLY A 54 0.17 9.89 -8.98
N GLU A 55 0.94 10.89 -8.53
CA GLU A 55 2.12 11.38 -9.23
C GLU A 55 3.41 10.76 -8.70
N THR A 56 4.32 10.38 -9.59
CA THR A 56 5.66 9.93 -9.17
C THR A 56 6.47 11.13 -8.71
N ILE A 57 6.77 11.19 -7.41
CA ILE A 57 7.51 12.29 -6.78
C ILE A 57 9.00 11.95 -6.56
N PHE A 58 9.35 10.67 -6.58
CA PHE A 58 10.73 10.17 -6.48
C PHE A 58 10.90 8.97 -7.41
N LEU A 59 11.97 8.95 -8.19
CA LEU A 59 12.42 7.80 -8.96
C LEU A 59 13.93 7.93 -9.17
N GLU A 60 14.70 7.28 -8.32
CA GLU A 60 16.17 7.42 -8.32
C GLU A 60 16.83 6.06 -8.12
N ALA A 61 18.04 5.93 -8.65
CA ALA A 61 18.96 4.83 -8.42
C ALA A 61 20.32 5.38 -7.99
N VAL A 62 20.98 4.71 -7.03
CA VAL A 62 22.32 5.05 -6.55
C VAL A 62 23.19 3.81 -6.45
N GLY A 63 24.50 4.00 -6.56
CA GLY A 63 25.49 2.93 -6.54
C GLY A 63 25.59 2.17 -7.86
N ASN A 64 26.12 0.96 -7.79
CA ASN A 64 26.46 0.16 -8.96
C ASN A 64 25.55 -1.07 -9.10
N ARG A 65 25.61 -1.70 -10.27
CA ARG A 65 24.87 -2.94 -10.58
C ARG A 65 25.49 -4.19 -9.96
N THR A 66 26.82 -4.21 -9.88
CA THR A 66 27.62 -5.33 -9.37
C THR A 66 28.77 -4.80 -8.51
N PRO A 67 29.25 -5.55 -7.50
CA PRO A 67 30.42 -5.16 -6.72
C PRO A 67 31.68 -4.93 -7.57
N GLU A 68 31.84 -5.67 -8.67
CA GLU A 68 33.07 -5.75 -9.47
C GLU A 68 33.13 -4.73 -10.62
N SER A 69 32.07 -3.94 -10.83
CA SER A 69 31.95 -3.01 -11.96
C SER A 69 31.59 -1.60 -11.49
N ASP A 70 32.14 -0.60 -12.18
CA ASP A 70 31.74 0.81 -12.06
C ASP A 70 30.48 1.12 -12.89
N GLU A 71 29.78 0.10 -13.38
CA GLU A 71 28.49 0.24 -14.06
C GLU A 71 27.44 0.77 -13.09
N ALA A 72 27.07 2.03 -13.31
CA ALA A 72 26.04 2.71 -12.54
C ALA A 72 24.71 1.97 -12.62
N LEU A 73 24.05 1.85 -11.47
CA LEU A 73 22.70 1.30 -11.40
C LEU A 73 21.70 2.24 -12.11
N SER A 74 20.78 1.67 -12.87
CA SER A 74 19.68 2.39 -13.50
C SER A 74 18.33 1.83 -13.03
N THR A 75 17.27 2.63 -13.15
CA THR A 75 15.92 2.29 -12.67
C THR A 75 15.15 1.31 -13.56
N ASP A 76 15.68 1.01 -14.75
CA ASP A 76 15.17 0.02 -15.69
C ASP A 76 15.73 -1.39 -15.45
N GLN A 77 16.70 -1.55 -14.55
CA GLN A 77 17.30 -2.85 -14.27
C GLN A 77 16.28 -3.84 -13.66
N VAL A 78 16.40 -5.09 -14.09
CA VAL A 78 15.54 -6.17 -13.60
C VAL A 78 16.04 -6.62 -12.24
N ILE A 79 15.09 -6.78 -11.31
CA ILE A 79 15.34 -7.16 -9.92
C ILE A 79 14.62 -8.45 -9.59
N ARG A 80 15.26 -9.29 -8.78
CA ARG A 80 14.58 -10.45 -8.19
C ARG A 80 13.73 -9.97 -7.02
N ILE A 81 12.40 -10.07 -7.16
CA ILE A 81 11.47 -9.53 -6.16
C ILE A 81 11.11 -10.53 -5.06
N TYR A 82 11.52 -11.79 -5.20
CA TYR A 82 11.25 -12.86 -4.23
C TYR A 82 9.81 -12.80 -3.71
N SER A 83 9.63 -12.67 -2.39
CA SER A 83 8.34 -12.78 -1.72
C SER A 83 7.35 -11.65 -2.03
N MET A 84 7.76 -10.56 -2.68
CA MET A 84 6.81 -9.61 -3.27
C MET A 84 5.89 -10.30 -4.31
N SER A 85 6.33 -11.42 -4.91
CA SER A 85 5.49 -12.28 -5.78
C SER A 85 4.18 -12.71 -5.14
N LYS A 86 4.12 -12.77 -3.79
CA LYS A 86 2.95 -13.22 -3.05
C LYS A 86 1.75 -12.30 -3.22
N ALA A 87 1.96 -10.99 -3.32
CA ALA A 87 0.88 -10.03 -3.53
C ALA A 87 0.22 -10.21 -4.91
N ILE A 88 1.04 -10.46 -5.94
CA ILE A 88 0.59 -10.76 -7.31
C ILE A 88 -0.17 -12.10 -7.35
N THR A 89 0.39 -13.14 -6.72
CA THR A 89 -0.27 -14.46 -6.66
C THR A 89 -1.61 -14.40 -5.93
N SER A 90 -1.67 -13.64 -4.83
CA SER A 90 -2.91 -13.45 -4.07
C SER A 90 -3.95 -12.69 -4.90
N THR A 91 -3.52 -11.71 -5.70
CA THR A 91 -4.38 -11.01 -6.66
C THR A 91 -4.99 -11.97 -7.69
N ALA A 92 -4.19 -12.90 -8.23
CA ALA A 92 -4.68 -13.91 -9.17
C ALA A 92 -5.73 -14.84 -8.55
N ILE A 93 -5.53 -15.26 -7.29
CA ILE A 93 -6.52 -16.04 -6.53
C ILE A 93 -7.82 -15.26 -6.35
N MET A 94 -7.74 -13.97 -6.04
CA MET A 94 -8.93 -13.14 -5.86
C MET A 94 -9.66 -12.89 -7.18
N GLN A 95 -8.97 -12.80 -8.32
CA GLN A 95 -9.59 -12.79 -9.65
C GLN A 95 -10.40 -14.08 -9.90
N LEU A 96 -9.85 -15.25 -9.54
CA LEU A 96 -10.55 -16.52 -9.70
C LEU A 96 -11.77 -16.63 -8.76
N ILE A 97 -11.70 -16.02 -7.57
CA ILE A 97 -12.85 -15.89 -6.66
C ILE A 97 -13.92 -14.99 -7.27
N GLU A 98 -13.55 -13.84 -7.84
CA GLU A 98 -14.51 -12.95 -8.53
C GLU A 98 -15.21 -13.62 -9.72
N GLN A 99 -14.49 -14.51 -10.41
CA GLN A 99 -15.01 -15.32 -11.52
C GLN A 99 -15.87 -16.50 -11.04
N GLY A 100 -15.97 -16.75 -9.73
CA GLY A 100 -16.69 -17.89 -9.16
C GLY A 100 -16.05 -19.25 -9.44
N LYS A 101 -14.76 -19.28 -9.86
CA LYS A 101 -14.03 -20.51 -10.17
C LYS A 101 -13.52 -21.22 -8.92
N ILE A 102 -13.23 -20.46 -7.87
CA ILE A 102 -12.83 -20.97 -6.56
C ILE A 102 -13.55 -20.20 -5.45
N GLY A 103 -13.77 -20.84 -4.31
CA GLY A 103 -14.25 -20.23 -3.07
C GLY A 103 -13.11 -19.92 -2.09
N LEU A 104 -13.23 -18.85 -1.32
CA LEU A 104 -12.23 -18.46 -0.32
C LEU A 104 -12.06 -19.50 0.79
N ASP A 105 -13.14 -20.16 1.18
CA ASP A 105 -13.14 -21.20 2.22
C ASP A 105 -13.15 -22.61 1.62
N ASP A 106 -12.88 -22.74 0.32
CA ASP A 106 -12.75 -24.05 -0.29
C ASP A 106 -11.55 -24.80 0.30
N PRO A 107 -11.70 -26.11 0.58
CA PRO A 107 -10.56 -26.91 0.97
C PRO A 107 -9.63 -27.12 -0.23
N VAL A 108 -8.32 -27.00 0.01
CA VAL A 108 -7.27 -27.07 -1.01
C VAL A 108 -7.32 -28.38 -1.80
N TRP A 109 -7.74 -29.48 -1.16
CA TRP A 109 -7.82 -30.80 -1.80
C TRP A 109 -8.77 -30.87 -3.00
N LYS A 110 -9.69 -29.90 -3.16
CA LYS A 110 -10.51 -29.79 -4.39
C LYS A 110 -9.65 -29.52 -5.63
N TYR A 111 -8.50 -28.86 -5.43
CA TYR A 111 -7.58 -28.45 -6.50
C TYR A 111 -6.31 -29.30 -6.51
N ILE A 112 -5.84 -29.72 -5.32
CA ILE A 112 -4.59 -30.48 -5.14
C ILE A 112 -4.89 -31.67 -4.22
N PRO A 113 -5.31 -32.83 -4.76
CA PRO A 113 -5.83 -33.96 -3.97
C PRO A 113 -4.96 -34.43 -2.81
N GLU A 114 -3.64 -34.25 -2.91
CA GLU A 114 -2.65 -34.59 -1.89
C GLU A 114 -2.90 -33.84 -0.57
N PHE A 115 -3.59 -32.70 -0.58
CA PHE A 115 -3.98 -31.96 0.63
C PHE A 115 -5.17 -32.55 1.40
N ARG A 116 -5.71 -33.72 0.98
CA ARG A 116 -6.93 -34.29 1.57
C ARG A 116 -6.74 -34.74 3.02
N GLN A 117 -5.55 -35.24 3.36
CA GLN A 117 -5.20 -35.78 4.68
C GLN A 117 -3.82 -35.25 5.06
N MET A 118 -3.79 -34.03 5.59
CA MET A 118 -2.57 -33.42 6.11
C MET A 118 -2.33 -33.89 7.55
N ASP A 119 -1.07 -34.11 7.89
CA ASP A 119 -0.62 -34.32 9.27
C ASP A 119 0.03 -33.05 9.82
N VAL A 120 0.03 -32.91 11.15
CA VAL A 120 0.66 -31.85 11.92
C VAL A 120 1.74 -32.48 12.79
N LEU A 121 2.93 -31.89 12.81
CA LEU A 121 4.01 -32.30 13.69
C LEU A 121 3.82 -31.67 15.07
N VAL A 122 3.57 -32.49 16.08
CA VAL A 122 3.40 -32.08 17.49
C VAL A 122 4.34 -32.92 18.35
N ASP A 123 5.27 -32.26 19.04
CA ASP A 123 6.26 -32.91 19.93
C ASP A 123 7.02 -34.09 19.26
N GLY A 124 7.28 -33.98 17.96
CA GLY A 124 7.98 -35.01 17.17
C GLY A 124 7.08 -36.12 16.61
N GLU A 125 5.79 -36.12 16.91
CA GLU A 125 4.81 -37.08 16.39
C GLU A 125 3.90 -36.45 15.33
N LEU A 126 3.50 -37.25 14.34
CA LEU A 126 2.53 -36.83 13.33
C LEU A 126 1.11 -37.14 13.80
N VAL A 127 0.29 -36.11 13.90
CA VAL A 127 -1.14 -36.21 14.24
C VAL A 127 -1.97 -35.64 13.10
N SER A 128 -3.15 -36.18 12.85
CA SER A 128 -3.99 -35.67 11.76
C SER A 128 -4.43 -34.23 11.98
N ALA A 129 -4.48 -33.44 10.91
CA ALA A 129 -5.07 -32.11 10.95
C ALA A 129 -6.56 -32.19 11.34
N ASN A 130 -7.00 -31.31 12.25
CA ASN A 130 -8.36 -31.31 12.79
C ASN A 130 -9.42 -30.85 11.76
N ARG A 131 -8.99 -30.18 10.70
CA ARG A 131 -9.80 -29.79 9.54
C ARG A 131 -8.92 -29.67 8.28
N PRO A 132 -9.52 -29.68 7.07
CA PRO A 132 -8.78 -29.39 5.84
C PRO A 132 -8.18 -27.98 5.83
N VAL A 133 -7.01 -27.84 5.19
CA VAL A 133 -6.45 -26.54 4.80
C VAL A 133 -7.35 -25.91 3.74
N THR A 134 -7.63 -24.61 3.88
CA THR A 134 -8.47 -23.83 2.95
C THR A 134 -7.66 -22.84 2.12
N ILE A 135 -8.27 -22.29 1.05
CA ILE A 135 -7.67 -21.18 0.27
C ILE A 135 -7.38 -19.97 1.17
N ARG A 136 -8.29 -19.65 2.10
CA ARG A 136 -8.10 -18.59 3.11
C ARG A 136 -6.84 -18.85 3.92
N ASP A 137 -6.65 -20.07 4.43
CA ASP A 137 -5.48 -20.41 5.25
C ASP A 137 -4.16 -20.17 4.50
N LEU A 138 -4.13 -20.47 3.19
CA LEU A 138 -2.96 -20.21 2.37
C LEU A 138 -2.75 -18.70 2.17
N LEU A 139 -3.81 -17.94 1.88
CA LEU A 139 -3.75 -16.49 1.70
C LEU A 139 -3.33 -15.73 2.96
N THR A 140 -3.63 -16.28 4.14
CA THR A 140 -3.31 -15.67 5.44
C THR A 140 -2.07 -16.24 6.12
N HIS A 141 -1.36 -17.18 5.47
CA HIS A 141 -0.26 -17.92 6.09
C HIS A 141 -0.66 -18.63 7.39
N THR A 142 -1.86 -19.18 7.45
CA THR A 142 -2.37 -19.94 8.60
C THR A 142 -2.61 -21.42 8.27
N SER A 143 -2.04 -21.94 7.18
CA SER A 143 -2.18 -23.37 6.84
C SER A 143 -1.36 -24.29 7.74
N GLY A 144 -0.32 -23.77 8.39
CA GLY A 144 0.70 -24.55 9.10
C GLY A 144 1.90 -24.93 8.24
N LEU A 145 1.89 -24.72 6.92
CA LEU A 145 3.05 -24.95 6.05
C LEU A 145 4.15 -23.93 6.32
N SER A 146 5.37 -24.42 6.54
CA SER A 146 6.58 -23.61 6.73
C SER A 146 7.47 -23.58 5.47
N TYR A 147 8.57 -22.83 5.55
CA TYR A 147 9.72 -22.97 4.66
C TYR A 147 10.80 -23.82 5.33
N GLY A 148 11.60 -24.56 4.55
CA GLY A 148 12.66 -25.39 5.11
C GLY A 148 13.72 -24.62 5.91
N PHE A 149 14.01 -23.38 5.54
CA PHE A 149 14.94 -22.51 6.28
C PHE A 149 14.32 -21.88 7.54
N MET A 150 13.01 -22.00 7.76
CA MET A 150 12.31 -21.56 8.97
C MET A 150 11.74 -22.72 9.79
N ALA A 151 11.82 -23.95 9.26
CA ALA A 151 11.33 -25.13 9.95
C ALA A 151 12.22 -25.39 11.19
N PRO A 152 11.62 -25.66 12.36
CA PRO A 152 12.39 -26.01 13.53
C PRO A 152 13.14 -27.35 13.31
N PRO A 153 14.19 -27.66 14.10
CA PRO A 153 15.06 -28.82 13.86
C PRO A 153 14.32 -30.16 13.68
N GLU A 154 13.24 -30.38 14.43
CA GLU A 154 12.38 -31.57 14.36
C GLU A 154 11.59 -31.68 13.05
N ALA A 155 11.29 -30.54 12.41
CA ALA A 155 10.57 -30.48 11.14
C ALA A 155 11.50 -30.35 9.93
N ALA A 156 12.73 -29.84 10.11
CA ALA A 156 13.69 -29.59 9.04
C ALA A 156 13.90 -30.79 8.08
N PRO A 157 13.98 -32.06 8.54
CA PRO A 157 14.13 -33.22 7.67
C PRO A 157 13.00 -33.42 6.65
N TYR A 158 11.80 -32.91 6.93
CA TYR A 158 10.67 -33.00 6.00
C TYR A 158 10.73 -31.95 4.89
N TYR A 159 11.29 -30.77 5.19
CA TYR A 159 11.22 -29.59 4.31
C TYR A 159 12.51 -29.32 3.53
N VAL A 160 13.68 -29.43 4.16
CA VAL A 160 14.95 -28.96 3.58
C VAL A 160 15.29 -29.78 2.34
N GLY A 161 15.50 -29.09 1.21
CA GLY A 161 15.80 -29.72 -0.08
C GLY A 161 14.63 -30.44 -0.75
N LYS A 162 13.48 -30.60 -0.07
CA LYS A 162 12.34 -31.38 -0.59
C LYS A 162 11.84 -30.88 -1.95
N MET A 163 11.78 -29.56 -2.12
CA MET A 163 11.31 -28.96 -3.38
C MET A 163 12.29 -29.13 -4.55
N ARG A 164 13.56 -29.51 -4.30
CA ARG A 164 14.57 -29.71 -5.36
C ARG A 164 14.25 -30.90 -6.27
N SER A 165 13.36 -31.81 -5.85
CA SER A 165 12.94 -32.95 -6.66
C SER A 165 11.76 -32.66 -7.59
N ALA A 166 11.10 -31.50 -7.49
CA ALA A 166 10.01 -31.11 -8.37
C ALA A 166 10.52 -30.43 -9.64
N ASN A 167 9.90 -30.71 -10.79
CA ASN A 167 10.22 -30.10 -12.09
C ASN A 167 9.09 -29.24 -12.66
N ASN A 168 8.02 -29.04 -11.89
CA ASN A 168 6.88 -28.20 -12.22
C ASN A 168 6.03 -27.96 -10.97
N LEU A 169 5.09 -27.01 -11.03
CA LEU A 169 4.21 -26.68 -9.91
C LEU A 169 3.28 -27.83 -9.51
N LYS A 170 2.93 -28.73 -10.43
CA LYS A 170 2.11 -29.92 -10.11
C LYS A 170 2.87 -30.88 -9.19
N GLU A 171 4.10 -31.23 -9.54
CA GLU A 171 4.99 -32.05 -8.70
C GLU A 171 5.28 -31.36 -7.36
N ALA A 172 5.59 -30.06 -7.39
CA ALA A 172 5.80 -29.29 -6.17
C ALA A 172 4.55 -29.31 -5.27
N GLY A 173 3.36 -29.10 -5.85
CA GLY A 173 2.08 -29.15 -5.16
C GLY A 173 1.83 -30.48 -4.46
N ALA A 174 2.10 -31.59 -5.16
CA ALA A 174 2.00 -32.93 -4.58
C ALA A 174 2.99 -33.14 -3.42
N LEU A 175 4.24 -32.69 -3.56
CA LEU A 175 5.22 -32.75 -2.48
C LEU A 175 4.81 -31.89 -1.27
N MET A 176 4.26 -30.69 -1.51
CA MET A 176 3.77 -29.80 -0.45
C MET A 176 2.60 -30.41 0.31
N GLY A 177 1.70 -31.13 -0.36
CA GLY A 177 0.62 -31.88 0.28
C GLY A 177 1.09 -33.08 1.12
N GLY A 178 2.37 -33.48 1.00
CA GLY A 178 2.98 -34.51 1.84
C GLY A 178 3.85 -33.98 2.97
N LEU A 179 3.93 -32.66 3.16
CA LEU A 179 4.69 -32.04 4.24
C LEU A 179 3.86 -32.00 5.53
N PRO A 180 4.44 -32.30 6.70
CA PRO A 180 3.75 -32.10 7.96
C PRO A 180 3.62 -30.60 8.25
N LEU A 181 2.43 -30.19 8.66
CA LEU A 181 2.14 -28.84 9.12
C LEU A 181 2.81 -28.60 10.50
N LEU A 182 3.20 -27.36 10.80
CA LEU A 182 3.78 -26.99 12.10
C LEU A 182 2.73 -26.51 13.12
N SER A 183 1.50 -26.31 12.66
CA SER A 183 0.36 -25.91 13.48
C SER A 183 -0.91 -26.40 12.81
N GLN A 184 -1.97 -26.57 13.59
CA GLN A 184 -3.29 -26.89 13.05
C GLN A 184 -3.76 -25.75 12.13
N PRO A 185 -4.44 -26.06 11.00
CA PRO A 185 -4.94 -25.03 10.09
C PRO A 185 -5.79 -23.98 10.82
N GLY A 186 -5.42 -22.72 10.68
CA GLY A 186 -6.07 -21.54 11.26
C GLY A 186 -5.62 -21.17 12.67
N GLU A 187 -4.77 -21.97 13.32
CA GLU A 187 -4.42 -21.75 14.73
C GLU A 187 -3.15 -20.91 14.92
N SER A 188 -2.29 -20.80 13.90
CA SER A 188 -1.07 -19.97 13.99
C SER A 188 -0.67 -19.39 12.65
N PHE A 189 -0.09 -18.20 12.67
CA PHE A 189 0.61 -17.63 11.52
C PHE A 189 1.96 -18.35 11.31
N VAL A 190 2.07 -19.14 10.24
CA VAL A 190 3.27 -19.86 9.83
C VAL A 190 3.65 -19.42 8.41
N TYR A 191 4.70 -18.60 8.33
CA TYR A 191 5.22 -18.17 7.03
C TYR A 191 5.91 -19.33 6.32
N GLY A 192 5.58 -19.54 5.05
CA GLY A 192 5.98 -20.76 4.35
C GLY A 192 5.47 -20.87 2.92
N LEU A 193 5.51 -22.10 2.41
CA LEU A 193 5.18 -22.50 1.03
C LEU A 193 3.71 -22.27 0.60
N ASN A 194 2.88 -21.70 1.47
CA ASN A 194 1.47 -21.38 1.26
C ASN A 194 1.15 -20.80 -0.13
N THR A 195 1.92 -19.81 -0.57
CA THR A 195 1.65 -19.09 -1.82
C THR A 195 2.13 -19.84 -3.07
N ASP A 196 3.06 -20.79 -2.91
CA ASP A 196 3.43 -21.73 -3.98
C ASP A 196 2.28 -22.73 -4.23
N VAL A 197 1.61 -23.17 -3.16
CA VAL A 197 0.36 -23.95 -3.27
C VAL A 197 -0.71 -23.14 -4.00
N LEU A 198 -0.87 -21.85 -3.68
CA LEU A 198 -1.79 -20.97 -4.41
C LEU A 198 -1.45 -20.85 -5.90
N GLY A 199 -0.17 -20.81 -6.26
CA GLY A 199 0.26 -20.87 -7.67
C GLY A 199 -0.27 -22.13 -8.37
N ARG A 200 -0.18 -23.29 -7.72
CA ARG A 200 -0.76 -24.53 -8.26
C ARG A 200 -2.29 -24.52 -8.30
N VAL A 201 -2.96 -23.89 -7.33
CA VAL A 201 -4.42 -23.70 -7.37
C VAL A 201 -4.82 -22.87 -8.59
N VAL A 202 -4.07 -21.81 -8.91
CA VAL A 202 -4.32 -21.01 -10.12
C VAL A 202 -4.27 -21.89 -11.36
N GLU A 203 -3.25 -22.76 -11.51
CA GLU A 203 -3.15 -23.65 -12.68
C GLU A 203 -4.38 -24.55 -12.85
N VAL A 204 -4.84 -25.15 -11.75
CA VAL A 204 -5.96 -26.10 -11.78
C VAL A 204 -7.28 -25.39 -12.05
N ALA A 205 -7.50 -24.21 -11.44
CA ALA A 205 -8.74 -23.48 -11.56
C ALA A 205 -8.86 -22.70 -12.89
N SER A 206 -7.74 -22.29 -13.48
CA SER A 206 -7.73 -21.56 -14.75
C SER A 206 -7.60 -22.44 -15.98
N ASP A 207 -7.09 -23.67 -15.84
CA ASP A 207 -6.64 -24.54 -16.94
C ASP A 207 -5.51 -23.90 -17.79
N GLU A 208 -4.67 -23.07 -17.16
CA GLU A 208 -3.51 -22.43 -17.76
C GLU A 208 -2.25 -22.67 -16.90
N SER A 209 -1.05 -22.52 -17.49
CA SER A 209 0.15 -22.42 -16.64
C SER A 209 0.08 -21.17 -15.77
N PHE A 210 0.72 -21.20 -14.61
CA PHE A 210 0.62 -20.12 -13.65
C PHE A 210 1.15 -18.79 -14.21
N GLY A 211 2.34 -18.81 -14.83
CA GLY A 211 2.93 -17.64 -15.47
C GLY A 211 2.13 -17.11 -16.64
N ARG A 212 1.47 -17.99 -17.41
CA ARG A 212 0.57 -17.55 -18.48
C ARG A 212 -0.63 -16.80 -17.92
N TYR A 213 -1.25 -17.33 -16.86
CA TYR A 213 -2.38 -16.66 -16.20
C TYR A 213 -1.98 -15.28 -15.67
N LEU A 214 -0.86 -15.17 -14.95
CA LEU A 214 -0.37 -13.89 -14.44
C LEU A 214 -0.11 -12.89 -15.57
N LYS A 215 0.54 -13.35 -16.65
CA LYS A 215 0.85 -12.50 -17.80
C LYS A 215 -0.40 -11.92 -18.46
N GLN A 216 -1.45 -12.73 -18.63
CA GLN A 216 -2.67 -12.33 -19.32
C GLN A 216 -3.62 -11.50 -18.48
N ASN A 217 -3.72 -11.80 -17.18
CA ASN A 217 -4.76 -11.26 -16.31
C ASN A 217 -4.26 -10.15 -15.39
N ILE A 218 -2.94 -9.98 -15.24
CA ILE A 218 -2.33 -8.94 -14.38
C ILE A 218 -1.29 -8.15 -15.15
N PHE A 219 -0.23 -8.80 -15.67
CA PHE A 219 0.93 -8.07 -16.19
C PHE A 219 0.61 -7.27 -17.45
N LYS A 220 0.05 -7.91 -18.47
CA LYS A 220 -0.33 -7.22 -19.72
C LYS A 220 -1.41 -6.15 -19.49
N PRO A 221 -2.51 -6.39 -18.75
CA PRO A 221 -3.49 -5.36 -18.41
C PRO A 221 -2.88 -4.14 -17.71
N LEU A 222 -1.92 -4.37 -16.82
CA LEU A 222 -1.24 -3.30 -16.11
C LEU A 222 -0.02 -2.77 -16.84
N GLY A 223 0.35 -3.26 -18.03
CA GLY A 223 1.57 -2.84 -18.74
C GLY A 223 2.88 -3.14 -17.98
N MET A 224 2.91 -4.23 -17.21
CA MET A 224 4.11 -4.72 -16.51
C MET A 224 4.90 -5.64 -17.46
N ASN A 225 5.64 -5.05 -18.40
CA ASN A 225 6.18 -5.78 -19.55
C ASN A 225 7.41 -6.64 -19.21
N HIS A 226 8.08 -6.33 -18.10
CA HIS A 226 9.35 -6.91 -17.66
C HIS A 226 9.18 -7.74 -16.38
N THR A 227 7.95 -8.20 -16.12
CA THR A 227 7.60 -9.03 -14.98
C THR A 227 7.33 -10.46 -15.43
N GLY A 228 8.03 -11.42 -14.83
CA GLY A 228 7.93 -12.83 -15.21
C GLY A 228 8.76 -13.75 -14.32
N PHE A 229 8.74 -15.06 -14.60
CA PHE A 229 9.54 -16.06 -13.86
C PHE A 229 10.98 -16.18 -14.38
N VAL A 230 11.24 -15.61 -15.55
CA VAL A 230 12.56 -15.50 -16.18
C VAL A 230 12.68 -14.03 -16.60
N PRO A 231 13.82 -13.36 -16.34
CA PRO A 231 14.03 -12.00 -16.81
C PRO A 231 14.10 -11.97 -18.34
N ASP A 232 13.80 -10.82 -18.94
CA ASP A 232 13.97 -10.63 -20.38
C ASP A 232 15.46 -10.65 -20.75
N GLU A 233 15.83 -11.35 -21.83
CA GLU A 233 17.24 -11.49 -22.26
C GLU A 233 17.91 -10.16 -22.63
N ASP A 234 17.11 -9.16 -23.00
CA ASP A 234 17.59 -7.83 -23.44
C ASP A 234 17.80 -6.84 -22.29
N LEU A 235 17.41 -7.20 -21.06
CA LEU A 235 17.58 -6.34 -19.90
C LEU A 235 18.70 -6.83 -19.01
N GLU A 236 19.48 -5.87 -18.53
CA GLU A 236 20.48 -6.11 -17.51
C GLU A 236 19.81 -6.30 -16.14
N GLU A 237 20.32 -7.26 -15.38
CA GLU A 237 19.86 -7.52 -14.02
C GLU A 237 20.73 -6.79 -12.99
N MET A 238 20.12 -6.44 -11.87
CA MET A 238 20.84 -6.11 -10.65
C MET A 238 21.26 -7.42 -9.97
N HIS A 239 22.55 -7.56 -9.65
CA HIS A 239 23.07 -8.83 -9.15
C HIS A 239 22.82 -9.02 -7.65
N ILE A 240 22.54 -10.25 -7.25
CA ILE A 240 22.38 -10.63 -5.84
C ILE A 240 23.75 -10.73 -5.19
N VAL A 241 23.91 -10.01 -4.08
CA VAL A 241 25.16 -9.93 -3.33
C VAL A 241 24.99 -10.41 -1.90
N THR A 242 26.06 -10.95 -1.33
CA THR A 242 26.11 -11.40 0.06
C THR A 242 27.36 -10.85 0.76
N PRO A 243 27.30 -10.52 2.06
CA PRO A 243 28.49 -10.10 2.80
C PRO A 243 29.41 -11.30 3.05
N VAL A 244 30.70 -11.15 2.71
CA VAL A 244 31.79 -12.09 3.01
C VAL A 244 32.96 -11.27 3.56
N ASP A 245 33.40 -11.59 4.78
CA ASP A 245 34.50 -10.90 5.48
C ASP A 245 34.37 -9.37 5.55
N GLY A 246 33.13 -8.86 5.56
CA GLY A 246 32.83 -7.42 5.65
C GLY A 246 32.65 -6.72 4.30
N GLU A 247 32.86 -7.41 3.18
CA GLU A 247 32.69 -6.90 1.82
C GLU A 247 31.50 -7.55 1.13
N LEU A 248 30.82 -6.82 0.24
CA LEU A 248 29.75 -7.39 -0.59
C LEU A 248 30.34 -8.03 -1.83
N VAL A 249 30.02 -9.30 -2.06
CA VAL A 249 30.44 -10.06 -3.24
C VAL A 249 29.23 -10.66 -3.93
N LEU A 250 29.37 -11.01 -5.21
CA LEU A 250 28.36 -11.75 -5.95
C LEU A 250 28.00 -13.07 -5.22
N ASP A 251 26.70 -13.33 -5.02
CA ASP A 251 26.25 -14.59 -4.43
C ASP A 251 26.11 -15.68 -5.50
N GLU A 252 27.24 -16.33 -5.79
CA GLU A 252 27.35 -17.43 -6.77
C GLU A 252 26.40 -18.60 -6.50
N ASN A 253 25.89 -18.77 -5.27
CA ASN A 253 24.93 -19.84 -4.96
C ASN A 253 23.58 -19.61 -5.64
N HIS A 254 23.22 -18.36 -5.94
CA HIS A 254 22.00 -18.02 -6.65
C HIS A 254 22.10 -18.27 -8.16
N TYR A 255 23.31 -18.25 -8.71
CA TYR A 255 23.56 -18.30 -10.16
C TYR A 255 24.03 -19.67 -10.66
N SER A 256 24.51 -20.55 -9.78
CA SER A 256 25.09 -21.84 -10.13
C SER A 256 24.13 -23.04 -9.96
N GLY A 257 24.33 -24.09 -10.77
CA GLY A 257 23.65 -25.38 -10.64
C GLY A 257 22.27 -25.49 -11.28
N ASN A 258 21.60 -26.63 -11.08
CA ASN A 258 20.26 -26.90 -11.62
C ASN A 258 19.12 -26.10 -10.94
N ASP A 259 19.44 -25.33 -9.91
CA ASP A 259 18.51 -24.44 -9.19
C ASP A 259 18.84 -22.96 -9.46
N ALA A 260 19.62 -22.68 -10.53
CA ALA A 260 19.99 -21.32 -10.91
C ALA A 260 18.76 -20.43 -11.08
N ILE A 261 18.87 -19.19 -10.62
CA ILE A 261 17.75 -18.26 -10.51
C ILE A 261 17.07 -17.91 -11.83
N PHE A 262 17.77 -18.10 -12.95
CA PHE A 262 17.26 -17.89 -14.32
C PHE A 262 16.60 -19.13 -14.95
N LYS A 263 16.76 -20.31 -14.35
CA LYS A 263 16.17 -21.57 -14.82
C LYS A 263 15.39 -22.22 -13.69
N PRO A 264 14.32 -21.57 -13.19
CA PRO A 264 13.57 -22.11 -12.07
C PRO A 264 12.92 -23.43 -12.47
N ARG A 265 12.98 -24.43 -11.58
CA ARG A 265 12.33 -25.72 -11.80
C ARG A 265 10.82 -25.63 -11.92
N PHE A 266 10.22 -24.60 -11.32
CA PHE A 266 8.80 -24.32 -11.41
C PHE A 266 8.53 -22.84 -11.15
N GLU A 267 7.39 -22.36 -11.61
CA GLU A 267 6.92 -20.99 -11.45
C GLU A 267 6.46 -20.74 -9.99
N SER A 268 7.39 -20.42 -9.09
CA SER A 268 7.09 -20.25 -7.65
C SER A 268 6.19 -19.03 -7.37
N GLY A 269 4.94 -19.25 -6.92
CA GLY A 269 4.05 -18.16 -6.49
C GLY A 269 4.49 -17.47 -5.20
N GLY A 270 5.24 -18.19 -4.36
CA GLY A 270 5.80 -17.64 -3.13
C GLY A 270 6.99 -16.75 -3.34
N GLY A 271 7.72 -16.89 -4.44
CA GLY A 271 8.98 -16.20 -4.53
C GLY A 271 9.64 -16.20 -5.87
N GLY A 272 8.98 -16.52 -6.99
CA GLY A 272 9.60 -16.81 -8.29
C GLY A 272 9.79 -15.64 -9.26
N LEU A 273 9.15 -14.49 -9.03
CA LEU A 273 9.12 -13.42 -10.02
C LEU A 273 10.39 -12.54 -10.04
N TRP A 274 10.72 -12.11 -11.25
CA TRP A 274 11.53 -10.97 -11.61
C TRP A 274 10.59 -9.82 -12.03
N SER A 275 11.05 -8.58 -11.87
CA SER A 275 10.29 -7.37 -12.20
C SER A 275 11.26 -6.19 -12.36
N THR A 276 10.78 -5.03 -12.77
CA THR A 276 11.45 -3.73 -12.58
C THR A 276 10.75 -2.93 -11.49
N ILE A 277 11.38 -1.84 -11.02
CA ILE A 277 10.74 -0.92 -10.08
C ILE A 277 9.50 -0.25 -10.69
N GLY A 278 9.56 0.05 -11.99
CA GLY A 278 8.47 0.65 -12.75
C GLY A 278 7.27 -0.29 -12.83
N ASP A 279 7.49 -1.54 -13.22
CA ASP A 279 6.45 -2.56 -13.30
C ASP A 279 5.75 -2.78 -11.96
N TYR A 280 6.53 -3.00 -10.89
CA TYR A 280 5.94 -3.26 -9.58
C TYR A 280 5.21 -2.02 -9.04
N SER A 281 5.71 -0.81 -9.35
CA SER A 281 5.00 0.43 -9.03
C SER A 281 3.66 0.55 -9.75
N ARG A 282 3.53 0.04 -10.98
CA ARG A 282 2.23 -0.03 -11.70
C ARG A 282 1.25 -0.95 -10.98
N PHE A 283 1.72 -2.10 -10.48
CA PHE A 283 0.91 -2.95 -9.59
C PHE A 283 0.45 -2.20 -8.33
N CYS A 284 1.35 -1.51 -7.64
CA CYS A 284 0.97 -0.72 -6.46
C CYS A 284 -0.04 0.39 -6.78
N LYS A 285 0.13 1.10 -7.90
CA LYS A 285 -0.82 2.13 -8.38
C LYS A 285 -2.19 1.54 -8.70
N ALA A 286 -2.26 0.35 -9.30
CA ALA A 286 -3.53 -0.33 -9.52
C ALA A 286 -4.21 -0.66 -8.18
N MET A 287 -3.47 -1.18 -7.21
CA MET A 287 -4.00 -1.56 -5.90
C MET A 287 -4.51 -0.36 -5.08
N ILE A 288 -3.76 0.76 -5.05
CA ILE A 288 -4.22 1.97 -4.34
C ILE A 288 -5.45 2.59 -5.01
N ASN A 289 -5.54 2.49 -6.34
CA ASN A 289 -6.70 2.91 -7.14
C ASN A 289 -7.79 1.83 -7.23
N HIS A 290 -7.94 1.03 -6.18
CA HIS A 290 -9.02 0.06 -6.03
C HIS A 290 -9.10 -0.99 -7.15
N GLY A 291 -7.94 -1.46 -7.63
CA GLY A 291 -7.81 -2.51 -8.63
C GLY A 291 -7.84 -2.01 -10.08
N GLU A 292 -7.65 -0.71 -10.33
CA GLU A 292 -7.67 -0.11 -11.67
C GLU A 292 -6.44 0.75 -11.94
N LEU A 293 -5.90 0.66 -13.15
CA LEU A 293 -4.87 1.56 -13.67
C LEU A 293 -5.10 1.81 -15.15
N ASP A 294 -4.93 3.06 -15.60
CA ASP A 294 -5.02 3.44 -17.02
C ASP A 294 -6.33 2.97 -17.71
N GLY A 295 -7.45 3.02 -16.97
CA GLY A 295 -8.78 2.56 -17.44
C GLY A 295 -8.95 1.04 -17.51
N THR A 296 -7.97 0.27 -17.05
CA THR A 296 -8.01 -1.20 -17.02
C THR A 296 -8.12 -1.70 -15.59
N ARG A 297 -9.13 -2.53 -15.34
CA ARG A 297 -9.44 -3.07 -14.01
C ARG A 297 -9.03 -4.54 -13.90
N ILE A 298 -8.23 -4.85 -12.89
CA ILE A 298 -7.79 -6.22 -12.57
C ILE A 298 -8.52 -6.83 -11.37
N LEU A 299 -9.13 -6.00 -10.50
CA LEU A 299 -9.96 -6.41 -9.37
C LEU A 299 -11.08 -5.39 -9.15
N LYS A 300 -12.20 -5.83 -8.58
CA LYS A 300 -13.27 -4.92 -8.14
C LYS A 300 -12.85 -4.14 -6.89
N PRO A 301 -13.35 -2.90 -6.71
CA PRO A 301 -13.02 -2.08 -5.54
C PRO A 301 -13.32 -2.78 -4.20
N GLU A 302 -14.46 -3.46 -4.11
CA GLU A 302 -14.87 -4.22 -2.93
C GLU A 302 -13.92 -5.39 -2.63
N THR A 303 -13.36 -6.01 -3.66
CA THR A 303 -12.39 -7.11 -3.50
C THR A 303 -11.08 -6.59 -2.94
N VAL A 304 -10.55 -5.50 -3.50
CA VAL A 304 -9.34 -4.86 -2.94
C VAL A 304 -9.55 -4.47 -1.49
N LYS A 305 -10.68 -3.80 -1.18
CA LYS A 305 -11.03 -3.42 0.18
C LYS A 305 -11.11 -4.63 1.12
N PHE A 306 -11.66 -5.75 0.65
CA PHE A 306 -11.76 -6.98 1.43
C PHE A 306 -10.39 -7.61 1.66
N MET A 307 -9.59 -7.78 0.61
CA MET A 307 -8.22 -8.34 0.70
C MET A 307 -7.33 -7.63 1.72
N THR A 308 -7.53 -6.33 1.89
CA THR A 308 -6.67 -5.49 2.73
C THR A 308 -7.19 -5.31 4.16
N GLN A 309 -8.23 -6.05 4.55
CA GLN A 309 -8.69 -6.12 5.94
C GLN A 309 -7.86 -7.14 6.73
N ASN A 310 -7.83 -7.00 8.06
CA ASN A 310 -7.20 -8.03 8.88
C ASN A 310 -8.03 -9.31 8.86
N HIS A 311 -7.43 -10.39 8.36
CA HIS A 311 -8.03 -11.71 8.28
C HIS A 311 -7.50 -12.69 9.33
N LEU A 312 -6.52 -12.28 10.15
CA LEU A 312 -6.07 -13.08 11.29
C LEU A 312 -7.09 -13.01 12.42
N ALA A 313 -7.53 -14.16 12.91
CA ALA A 313 -8.33 -14.26 14.11
C ALA A 313 -7.51 -13.83 15.36
N PRO A 314 -8.17 -13.37 16.43
CA PRO A 314 -7.49 -13.00 17.67
C PRO A 314 -6.59 -14.15 18.19
N GLY A 315 -5.32 -13.84 18.45
CA GLY A 315 -4.34 -14.80 18.98
C GLY A 315 -3.61 -15.67 17.95
N VAL A 316 -4.00 -15.63 16.67
CA VAL A 316 -3.35 -16.44 15.61
C VAL A 316 -2.00 -15.84 15.17
N GLY A 317 -1.94 -14.51 15.08
CA GLY A 317 -0.69 -13.79 14.79
C GLY A 317 0.10 -13.46 16.06
N GLY A 318 1.37 -13.08 15.88
CA GLY A 318 2.18 -12.52 16.95
C GLY A 318 1.58 -11.22 17.52
N PRO A 319 2.10 -10.70 18.65
CA PRO A 319 1.56 -9.51 19.32
C PRO A 319 1.35 -8.36 18.34
N GLY A 320 0.09 -7.95 18.12
CA GLY A 320 -0.38 -6.90 17.21
C GLY A 320 -0.05 -7.12 15.72
N GLN A 321 0.27 -8.34 15.31
CA GLN A 321 0.41 -8.70 13.91
C GLN A 321 -0.95 -8.67 13.23
N ARG A 322 -1.01 -8.11 12.03
CA ARG A 322 -2.20 -8.10 11.19
C ARG A 322 -1.80 -8.50 9.78
N PHE A 323 -2.66 -9.30 9.15
CA PHE A 323 -2.38 -9.80 7.80
C PHE A 323 -3.69 -9.91 7.03
N GLY A 324 -3.68 -9.39 5.81
CA GLY A 324 -4.77 -9.52 4.86
C GLY A 324 -4.63 -10.75 3.97
N LEU A 325 -5.27 -10.72 2.81
CA LEU A 325 -5.15 -11.77 1.79
C LEU A 325 -3.96 -11.43 0.88
N GLY A 326 -2.75 -11.76 1.34
CA GLY A 326 -1.49 -11.52 0.62
C GLY A 326 -0.69 -10.29 1.02
N PHE A 327 -1.11 -9.55 2.05
CA PHE A 327 -0.45 -8.32 2.50
C PHE A 327 -0.29 -8.26 4.02
N GLY A 328 0.88 -7.82 4.49
CA GLY A 328 1.06 -7.42 5.87
C GLY A 328 0.38 -6.07 6.12
N ILE A 329 -0.39 -5.96 7.20
CA ILE A 329 -1.07 -4.70 7.58
C ILE A 329 -0.26 -4.04 8.69
N GLN A 330 0.38 -2.94 8.32
CA GLN A 330 1.40 -2.30 9.11
C GLN A 330 0.82 -1.47 10.24
N ARG A 331 1.66 -1.28 11.26
CA ARG A 331 1.43 -0.34 12.37
C ARG A 331 1.92 1.05 12.00
N PRO A 332 1.59 2.08 12.79
CA PRO A 332 2.11 3.39 12.50
C PRO A 332 3.60 3.43 12.84
N VAL A 333 4.35 4.20 12.07
CA VAL A 333 5.78 4.43 12.28
C VAL A 333 5.96 5.81 12.89
N GLN A 334 6.89 5.95 13.82
CA GLN A 334 7.20 7.24 14.45
C GLN A 334 7.94 8.14 13.46
N THR A 335 7.32 9.29 13.15
CA THR A 335 7.88 10.38 12.35
C THR A 335 8.08 11.62 13.23
N SER A 336 8.69 12.68 12.69
CA SER A 336 8.78 13.99 13.36
C SER A 336 7.42 14.62 13.65
N LYS A 337 6.38 14.24 12.89
CA LYS A 337 4.99 14.71 13.08
C LYS A 337 4.13 13.77 13.94
N GLY A 338 4.74 12.75 14.55
CA GLY A 338 4.04 11.73 15.33
C GLY A 338 3.91 10.39 14.59
N PRO A 339 3.19 9.41 15.19
CA PRO A 339 2.89 8.15 14.53
C PRO A 339 2.06 8.37 13.26
N MET A 340 2.51 7.87 12.11
CA MET A 340 1.82 8.02 10.82
C MET A 340 1.57 6.68 10.13
N GLY A 341 0.59 6.64 9.23
CA GLY A 341 0.00 5.52 8.46
C GLY A 341 -0.08 4.17 9.16
N GLU A 342 -0.95 4.17 10.13
CA GLU A 342 -1.64 2.97 10.56
C GLU A 342 -2.38 2.31 9.38
N GLY A 343 -2.39 0.97 9.31
CA GLY A 343 -3.24 0.24 8.36
C GLY A 343 -2.73 0.15 6.92
N ARG A 344 -1.52 0.67 6.64
CA ARG A 344 -0.81 0.48 5.37
C ARG A 344 -0.62 -0.99 5.03
N TRP A 345 -0.53 -1.30 3.74
CA TRP A 345 -0.29 -2.65 3.26
C TRP A 345 1.13 -2.75 2.74
N SER A 346 1.83 -3.84 3.06
CA SER A 346 3.19 -4.03 2.57
C SER A 346 3.59 -5.50 2.51
N TRP A 347 4.67 -5.75 1.79
CA TRP A 347 5.46 -6.96 1.90
C TRP A 347 6.88 -6.73 1.38
N GLY A 348 7.77 -7.68 1.63
CA GLY A 348 9.16 -7.64 1.19
C GLY A 348 9.62 -8.90 0.47
N GLY A 349 10.76 -8.81 -0.20
CA GLY A 349 11.51 -9.90 -0.78
C GLY A 349 12.77 -10.22 0.01
N ALA A 350 13.31 -11.42 -0.20
CA ALA A 350 14.46 -11.91 0.55
C ALA A 350 15.76 -11.13 0.26
N ALA A 351 15.88 -10.54 -0.93
CA ALA A 351 16.99 -9.68 -1.32
C ALA A 351 16.77 -8.19 -0.95
N CYS A 352 16.08 -7.94 0.18
CA CYS A 352 15.75 -6.61 0.70
C CYS A 352 14.96 -5.70 -0.26
N THR A 353 14.25 -6.30 -1.23
CA THR A 353 13.22 -5.58 -2.00
C THR A 353 11.99 -5.38 -1.13
N TYR A 354 11.26 -4.29 -1.35
CA TYR A 354 10.17 -3.90 -0.47
C TYR A 354 9.17 -2.99 -1.15
N PHE A 355 7.90 -3.08 -0.77
CA PHE A 355 6.90 -2.09 -1.14
C PHE A 355 5.93 -1.81 -0.01
N PHE A 356 5.32 -0.63 -0.02
CA PHE A 356 4.12 -0.36 0.74
C PHE A 356 3.13 0.51 -0.01
N ILE A 357 1.87 0.41 0.40
CA ILE A 357 0.73 1.18 -0.09
C ILE A 357 0.04 1.79 1.13
N ASP A 358 -0.12 3.10 1.12
CA ASP A 358 -0.82 3.88 2.14
C ASP A 358 -2.01 4.58 1.49
N PRO A 359 -3.23 4.00 1.54
CA PRO A 359 -4.41 4.61 0.94
C PRO A 359 -4.83 5.91 1.62
N GLU A 360 -4.57 6.05 2.94
CA GLU A 360 -4.96 7.24 3.70
C GLU A 360 -4.07 8.43 3.32
N LEU A 361 -2.77 8.19 3.20
CA LEU A 361 -1.82 9.20 2.74
C LEU A 361 -1.66 9.23 1.21
N LYS A 362 -2.35 8.37 0.48
CA LYS A 362 -2.26 8.20 -0.98
C LYS A 362 -0.82 8.02 -1.49
N ILE A 363 -0.04 7.23 -0.76
CA ILE A 363 1.36 6.92 -1.08
C ILE A 363 1.46 5.50 -1.61
N THR A 364 2.22 5.30 -2.68
CA THR A 364 2.81 3.99 -2.98
C THR A 364 4.31 4.14 -3.05
N ALA A 365 5.05 3.24 -2.43
CA ALA A 365 6.50 3.26 -2.51
C ALA A 365 7.05 1.86 -2.76
N VAL A 366 8.04 1.77 -3.65
CA VAL A 366 8.79 0.56 -3.95
C VAL A 366 10.26 0.87 -3.74
N PHE A 367 10.97 0.00 -3.04
CA PHE A 367 12.41 0.05 -2.82
C PHE A 367 13.00 -1.27 -3.30
N ALA A 368 14.14 -1.20 -3.96
CA ALA A 368 14.86 -2.38 -4.39
C ALA A 368 16.36 -2.23 -4.18
N THR A 369 16.91 -3.24 -3.54
CA THR A 369 18.30 -3.62 -3.68
C THR A 369 18.32 -5.12 -3.99
N GLN A 370 19.50 -5.72 -4.08
CA GLN A 370 19.69 -7.16 -4.25
C GLN A 370 20.66 -7.70 -3.18
N GLN A 371 20.58 -7.17 -1.96
CA GLN A 371 21.37 -7.62 -0.81
C GLN A 371 20.71 -8.82 -0.12
N PHE A 372 21.48 -9.89 0.07
CA PHE A 372 21.12 -11.07 0.84
C PHE A 372 22.14 -11.29 1.99
N PRO A 373 21.75 -11.85 3.15
CA PRO A 373 20.40 -12.20 3.58
C PRO A 373 19.54 -10.98 3.89
N PHE A 374 18.24 -11.23 4.03
CA PHE A 374 17.23 -10.21 4.33
C PHE A 374 17.56 -9.35 5.57
N ASN A 375 17.46 -8.03 5.43
CA ASN A 375 17.60 -7.05 6.50
C ASN A 375 16.31 -6.25 6.71
N MET A 376 15.56 -6.61 7.75
CA MET A 376 14.29 -5.94 8.09
C MET A 376 14.45 -4.45 8.43
N GLN A 377 15.59 -4.05 9.01
CA GLN A 377 15.83 -2.66 9.41
C GLN A 377 15.87 -1.71 8.21
N MET A 378 16.30 -2.20 7.05
CA MET A 378 16.32 -1.41 5.82
C MET A 378 14.90 -1.05 5.38
N ASN A 379 13.97 -2.01 5.46
CA ASN A 379 12.56 -1.79 5.11
C ASN A 379 11.88 -0.82 6.08
N ASP A 380 12.12 -1.00 7.39
CA ASP A 380 11.60 -0.10 8.42
C ASP A 380 12.14 1.32 8.27
N LYS A 381 13.43 1.46 7.89
CA LYS A 381 14.02 2.76 7.65
C LYS A 381 13.49 3.40 6.37
N PHE A 382 13.32 2.65 5.30
CA PHE A 382 12.70 3.14 4.06
C PHE A 382 11.30 3.69 4.33
N HIS A 383 10.46 2.94 5.06
CA HIS A 383 9.16 3.43 5.54
C HIS A 383 9.28 4.78 6.22
N GLN A 384 10.14 4.86 7.23
CA GLN A 384 10.30 6.07 8.01
C GLN A 384 10.73 7.24 7.11
N MET A 385 11.70 7.04 6.22
CA MET A 385 12.20 8.10 5.33
C MET A 385 11.14 8.60 4.36
N VAL A 386 10.38 7.71 3.73
CA VAL A 386 9.31 8.13 2.82
C VAL A 386 8.23 8.94 3.55
N LEU A 387 7.79 8.47 4.72
CA LEU A 387 6.74 9.15 5.48
C LEU A 387 7.22 10.47 6.06
N GLU A 388 8.48 10.53 6.51
CA GLU A 388 9.12 11.75 6.98
C GLU A 388 9.22 12.78 5.84
N SER A 389 9.66 12.34 4.65
CA SER A 389 9.73 13.20 3.46
C SER A 389 8.35 13.71 3.04
N VAL A 390 7.33 12.85 2.93
CA VAL A 390 5.96 13.27 2.57
C VAL A 390 5.35 14.17 3.65
N ALA A 391 5.56 13.84 4.93
CA ALA A 391 5.15 14.71 6.03
C ALA A 391 5.79 16.10 5.89
N GLN A 392 7.05 16.21 5.49
CA GLN A 392 7.70 17.49 5.26
C GLN A 392 7.14 18.22 4.03
N MET A 393 6.77 17.52 2.95
CA MET A 393 6.09 18.11 1.79
C MET A 393 4.80 18.84 2.19
N ASP A 394 3.98 18.17 3.01
CA ASP A 394 2.76 18.74 3.57
C ASP A 394 3.03 19.93 4.49
N ALA A 395 4.22 20.05 5.09
CA ALA A 395 4.60 21.23 5.89
C ALA A 395 5.17 22.38 5.06
N SER A 396 5.88 22.09 3.96
CA SER A 396 6.49 23.10 3.09
C SER A 396 5.51 23.72 2.09
N SER A 397 4.44 23.01 1.72
CA SER A 397 3.28 23.62 1.06
C SER A 397 2.63 24.71 1.94
N HIS A 398 2.96 24.75 3.25
CA HIS A 398 2.49 25.73 4.22
C HIS A 398 3.50 26.84 4.56
N SER A 399 4.71 26.85 3.98
CA SER A 399 5.74 27.88 4.26
C SER A 399 5.96 28.92 3.15
N GLY A 400 5.32 28.77 1.99
CA GLY A 400 5.08 29.86 1.04
C GLY A 400 3.91 30.71 1.52
N THR A 401 4.17 31.99 1.81
CA THR A 401 3.28 32.96 2.47
C THR A 401 1.76 32.67 2.38
N ALA A 402 1.22 32.30 3.54
CA ALA A 402 -0.18 32.36 4.00
C ALA A 402 -1.20 31.38 3.39
N ALA A 403 -1.35 30.21 4.03
CA ALA A 403 -2.52 29.81 4.84
C ALA A 403 -2.59 28.27 4.92
N ALA A 404 -2.66 27.74 6.14
CA ALA A 404 -2.70 26.31 6.40
C ALA A 404 -3.96 25.63 5.83
N ALA A 405 -3.76 24.57 5.04
CA ALA A 405 -4.81 23.66 4.62
C ALA A 405 -4.77 22.41 5.52
N ASP A 406 -5.64 22.45 6.53
CA ASP A 406 -5.93 21.42 7.52
C ASP A 406 -6.08 20.01 6.91
N LYS A 407 -5.45 19.01 7.55
CA LYS A 407 -5.98 17.63 7.57
C LYS A 407 -7.47 17.68 7.91
N PRO A 408 -8.34 16.77 7.44
CA PRO A 408 -9.77 16.83 7.70
C PRO A 408 -10.09 16.59 9.18
N ASN A 409 -9.91 17.64 9.98
CA ASN A 409 -10.40 17.77 11.32
C ASN A 409 -11.70 18.56 11.19
N LYS A 410 -12.80 17.96 11.65
CA LYS A 410 -14.12 18.58 11.52
C LYS A 410 -14.07 19.97 12.15
N HIS A 411 -14.54 20.97 11.42
CA HIS A 411 -14.45 22.37 11.85
C HIS A 411 -15.84 22.93 12.12
N ILE A 412 -15.99 23.72 13.18
CA ILE A 412 -17.28 24.34 13.51
C ILE A 412 -17.21 25.81 13.14
N LEU A 413 -18.21 26.30 12.41
CA LEU A 413 -18.43 27.72 12.17
C LEU A 413 -19.74 28.12 12.85
N VAL A 414 -19.71 29.17 13.67
CA VAL A 414 -20.89 29.78 14.30
C VAL A 414 -21.06 31.17 13.72
N ILE A 415 -22.22 31.40 13.13
CA ILE A 415 -22.61 32.71 12.59
C ILE A 415 -23.80 33.19 13.41
N ASN A 416 -23.71 34.39 13.97
CA ASN A 416 -24.84 35.06 14.61
C ASN A 416 -25.03 36.46 14.05
N PHE A 417 -26.26 36.94 13.99
CA PHE A 417 -26.63 38.30 13.63
C PHE A 417 -27.95 38.66 14.31
N LYS A 418 -28.27 39.94 14.33
CA LYS A 418 -29.58 40.46 14.72
C LYS A 418 -30.42 40.79 13.51
N LEU A 419 -31.74 40.65 13.64
CA LEU A 419 -32.67 41.04 12.59
C LEU A 419 -33.00 42.53 12.74
N LYS A 420 -33.02 43.23 11.60
CA LYS A 420 -33.53 44.59 11.46
C LYS A 420 -34.71 44.55 10.50
N ASP A 421 -35.85 45.10 10.93
CA ASP A 421 -37.07 45.22 10.13
C ASP A 421 -37.58 43.87 9.55
N LEU A 422 -37.26 42.75 10.21
CA LEU A 422 -37.76 41.39 9.90
C LEU A 422 -38.30 40.75 11.18
N SER A 423 -39.43 40.04 11.06
CA SER A 423 -39.95 39.22 12.16
C SER A 423 -39.26 37.85 12.21
N ARG A 424 -39.39 37.16 13.35
CA ARG A 424 -39.00 35.74 13.47
C ARG A 424 -39.65 34.86 12.41
N ALA A 425 -40.93 35.10 12.11
CA ALA A 425 -41.67 34.32 11.11
C ALA A 425 -41.09 34.52 9.69
N ASP A 426 -40.69 35.74 9.36
CA ASP A 426 -40.03 36.04 8.07
C ASP A 426 -38.67 35.35 7.98
N TYR A 427 -37.90 35.35 9.07
CA TYR A 427 -36.63 34.63 9.14
C TYR A 427 -36.81 33.11 8.97
N GLU A 428 -37.76 32.50 9.68
CA GLU A 428 -38.05 31.06 9.57
C GLU A 428 -38.51 30.69 8.15
N ALA A 429 -39.32 31.53 7.51
CA ALA A 429 -39.73 31.34 6.12
C ALA A 429 -38.53 31.39 5.15
N ALA A 430 -37.63 32.36 5.33
CA ALA A 430 -36.40 32.46 4.56
C ALA A 430 -35.49 31.24 4.76
N CYS A 431 -35.30 30.76 6.00
CA CYS A 431 -34.54 29.56 6.31
C CYS A 431 -35.08 28.32 5.59
N LYS A 432 -36.41 28.14 5.55
CA LYS A 432 -37.06 27.03 4.84
C LYS A 432 -36.79 27.08 3.33
N GLN A 433 -36.82 28.27 2.74
CA GLN A 433 -36.59 28.46 1.30
C GLN A 433 -35.16 28.09 0.89
N VAL A 434 -34.17 28.41 1.72
CA VAL A 434 -32.74 28.18 1.39
C VAL A 434 -32.18 26.87 1.95
N ALA A 435 -32.94 26.13 2.75
CA ALA A 435 -32.46 24.92 3.44
C ALA A 435 -31.88 23.87 2.48
N SER A 436 -32.50 23.64 1.32
CA SER A 436 -32.02 22.71 0.30
C SER A 436 -30.71 23.17 -0.36
N THR A 437 -30.51 24.49 -0.50
CA THR A 437 -29.25 25.06 -1.00
C THR A 437 -28.09 24.76 -0.06
N PHE A 438 -28.31 24.84 1.26
CA PHE A 438 -27.29 24.48 2.24
C PHE A 438 -26.99 22.96 2.23
N ALA A 439 -27.97 22.10 1.96
CA ALA A 439 -27.76 20.66 1.89
C ALA A 439 -26.80 20.22 0.77
N GLY A 440 -26.61 21.06 -0.26
CA GLY A 440 -25.71 20.79 -1.39
C GLY A 440 -24.33 21.44 -1.28
N LEU A 441 -23.98 22.11 -0.17
CA LEU A 441 -22.69 22.77 -0.03
C LEU A 441 -21.55 21.74 0.13
N PRO A 442 -20.51 21.80 -0.73
CA PRO A 442 -19.36 20.91 -0.64
C PRO A 442 -18.73 20.95 0.76
N GLY A 443 -18.54 19.78 1.36
CA GLY A 443 -17.91 19.60 2.66
C GLY A 443 -18.71 20.06 3.89
N LEU A 444 -19.95 20.50 3.73
CA LEU A 444 -20.85 20.75 4.86
C LEU A 444 -21.42 19.42 5.38
N VAL A 445 -21.03 19.02 6.58
CA VAL A 445 -21.53 17.79 7.24
C VAL A 445 -22.92 18.02 7.83
N SER A 446 -23.13 19.16 8.50
CA SER A 446 -24.45 19.52 9.03
C SER A 446 -24.58 21.02 9.31
N LYS A 447 -25.81 21.54 9.28
CA LYS A 447 -26.15 22.89 9.71
C LYS A 447 -27.34 22.86 10.66
N LYS A 448 -27.26 23.64 11.74
CA LYS A 448 -28.36 23.93 12.67
C LYS A 448 -28.67 25.42 12.61
N TRP A 449 -29.95 25.77 12.43
CA TRP A 449 -30.41 27.16 12.44
C TRP A 449 -30.64 27.62 13.88
N LEU A 450 -30.26 28.85 14.19
CA LEU A 450 -30.38 29.46 15.51
C LEU A 450 -31.42 30.60 15.47
N ALA A 451 -32.19 30.71 16.55
CA ALA A 451 -33.12 31.80 16.81
C ALA A 451 -33.31 31.98 18.32
N ASN A 452 -33.11 33.21 18.81
CA ASN A 452 -33.36 33.63 20.18
C ASN A 452 -34.04 35.01 20.12
N GLU A 453 -35.35 35.00 20.35
CA GLU A 453 -36.21 36.18 20.22
C GLU A 453 -35.95 37.22 21.32
N ASP A 454 -35.69 36.77 22.55
CA ASP A 454 -35.43 37.64 23.71
C ASP A 454 -34.19 38.53 23.53
N THR A 455 -33.18 38.00 22.84
CA THR A 455 -31.92 38.71 22.57
C THR A 455 -31.81 39.22 21.13
N ASN A 456 -32.87 39.03 20.33
CA ASN A 456 -32.88 39.28 18.89
C ASN A 456 -31.69 38.62 18.15
N THR A 457 -31.21 37.45 18.58
CA THR A 457 -30.02 36.79 18.01
C THR A 457 -30.42 35.58 17.16
N TYR A 458 -29.98 35.56 15.90
CA TYR A 458 -30.31 34.56 14.90
C TYR A 458 -29.05 34.11 14.18
N GLY A 459 -29.08 32.97 13.49
CA GLY A 459 -27.92 32.51 12.72
C GLY A 459 -27.84 31.00 12.52
N GLY A 460 -26.63 30.44 12.65
CA GLY A 460 -26.43 29.00 12.47
C GLY A 460 -25.11 28.45 13.00
N VAL A 461 -25.13 27.17 13.35
CA VAL A 461 -23.95 26.34 13.63
C VAL A 461 -23.73 25.40 12.47
N TYR A 462 -22.53 25.42 11.90
CA TYR A 462 -22.14 24.66 10.72
C TYR A 462 -21.00 23.73 11.12
N LEU A 463 -21.15 22.45 10.80
CA LEU A 463 -20.10 21.44 10.94
C LEU A 463 -19.55 21.12 9.55
N TRP A 464 -18.27 21.36 9.36
CA TRP A 464 -17.56 21.12 8.11
C TRP A 464 -16.65 19.90 8.25
N GLU A 465 -16.41 19.20 7.13
CA GLU A 465 -15.51 18.05 7.09
C GLU A 465 -14.04 18.45 7.29
N SER A 466 -13.71 19.70 6.97
CA SER A 466 -12.40 20.30 7.14
C SER A 466 -12.52 21.81 7.32
N LYS A 467 -11.46 22.45 7.82
CA LYS A 467 -11.37 23.92 7.83
C LYS A 467 -11.28 24.49 6.42
N GLN A 468 -10.71 23.77 5.45
CA GLN A 468 -10.66 24.25 4.08
C GLN A 468 -12.06 24.36 3.47
N ALA A 469 -12.92 23.35 3.64
CA ALA A 469 -14.31 23.43 3.18
C ALA A 469 -15.07 24.62 3.83
N MET A 470 -14.78 24.90 5.09
CA MET A 470 -15.31 26.08 5.80
C MET A 470 -14.78 27.39 5.20
N LEU A 471 -13.49 27.48 4.89
CA LEU A 471 -12.88 28.65 4.26
C LEU A 471 -13.40 28.86 2.84
N ASP A 472 -13.58 27.81 2.06
CA ASP A 472 -14.18 27.86 0.72
C ASP A 472 -15.62 28.39 0.79
N TYR A 473 -16.39 27.95 1.77
CA TYR A 473 -17.70 28.54 2.05
C TYR A 473 -17.60 30.03 2.41
N LYS A 474 -16.66 30.44 3.28
CA LYS A 474 -16.45 31.87 3.62
C LYS A 474 -16.05 32.71 2.41
N ASN A 475 -15.45 32.11 1.39
CA ASN A 475 -15.09 32.76 0.14
C ASN A 475 -16.18 32.69 -0.94
N SER A 476 -17.32 32.05 -0.66
CA SER A 476 -18.40 31.87 -1.63
C SER A 476 -19.36 33.07 -1.70
N GLU A 477 -20.06 33.20 -2.83
CA GLU A 477 -21.14 34.18 -3.00
C GLU A 477 -22.27 33.98 -1.96
N VAL A 478 -22.50 32.73 -1.53
CA VAL A 478 -23.50 32.39 -0.51
C VAL A 478 -23.16 33.03 0.84
N PHE A 479 -21.89 33.04 1.23
CA PHE A 479 -21.44 33.71 2.45
C PHE A 479 -21.41 35.23 2.28
N ALA A 480 -20.96 35.73 1.12
CA ALA A 480 -20.96 37.16 0.81
C ALA A 480 -22.38 37.77 0.92
N ALA A 481 -23.41 37.03 0.50
CA ALA A 481 -24.81 37.45 0.61
C ALA A 481 -25.28 37.68 2.05
N LEU A 482 -24.68 37.02 3.05
CA LEU A 482 -24.99 37.26 4.47
C LEU A 482 -24.54 38.65 4.91
N GLY A 483 -23.32 39.05 4.52
CA GLY A 483 -22.76 40.36 4.87
C GLY A 483 -23.39 41.53 4.09
N GLN A 484 -24.00 41.24 2.94
CA GLN A 484 -24.67 42.24 2.09
C GLN A 484 -26.17 42.38 2.38
N ASN A 485 -26.75 41.53 3.22
CA ASN A 485 -28.18 41.57 3.52
C ASN A 485 -28.49 42.74 4.49
N PRO A 486 -29.23 43.78 4.06
CA PRO A 486 -29.50 44.96 4.90
C PRO A 486 -30.37 44.66 6.12
N ALA A 487 -31.03 43.50 6.16
CA ALA A 487 -31.85 43.07 7.29
C ALA A 487 -31.04 42.34 8.39
N PHE A 488 -29.76 42.06 8.16
CA PHE A 488 -28.87 41.44 9.15
C PHE A 488 -27.90 42.50 9.70
N VAL A 489 -27.93 42.72 11.00
CA VAL A 489 -27.07 43.68 11.71
C VAL A 489 -26.27 42.99 12.80
N GLU A 490 -25.16 43.58 13.25
CA GLU A 490 -24.30 42.99 14.28
C GLU A 490 -23.83 41.55 13.94
N LEU A 491 -23.49 41.31 12.67
CA LEU A 491 -22.99 40.02 12.21
C LEU A 491 -21.68 39.65 12.93
N SER A 492 -21.65 38.46 13.52
CA SER A 492 -20.48 37.84 14.12
C SER A 492 -20.25 36.46 13.51
N VAL A 493 -18.98 36.15 13.27
CA VAL A 493 -18.55 34.91 12.63
C VAL A 493 -17.35 34.40 13.41
N THR A 494 -17.52 33.24 14.05
CA THR A 494 -16.50 32.62 14.88
C THR A 494 -16.32 31.17 14.45
N ASP A 495 -15.08 30.72 14.30
CA ASP A 495 -14.77 29.34 13.99
C ASP A 495 -14.01 28.65 15.14
N PHE A 496 -14.12 27.32 15.16
CA PHE A 496 -13.56 26.46 16.20
C PHE A 496 -13.05 25.17 15.57
N GLU A 497 -11.84 24.78 15.96
CA GLU A 497 -11.36 23.43 15.73
C GLU A 497 -12.02 22.46 16.72
N MET A 498 -12.45 21.30 16.22
CA MET A 498 -12.93 20.23 17.09
C MET A 498 -11.74 19.50 17.73
N LEU A 499 -11.72 19.40 19.06
CA LEU A 499 -10.71 18.59 19.77
C LEU A 499 -11.06 17.10 19.63
N PRO A 500 -10.33 16.30 18.84
CA PRO A 500 -10.76 14.96 18.44
C PRO A 500 -10.76 13.97 19.61
N GLY A 501 -9.81 14.09 20.54
CA GLY A 501 -9.70 13.21 21.71
C GLY A 501 -10.93 13.29 22.63
N PRO A 502 -11.20 14.44 23.28
CA PRO A 502 -12.38 14.61 24.13
C PRO A 502 -13.69 14.38 23.39
N SER A 503 -13.78 14.83 22.13
CA SER A 503 -15.00 14.67 21.31
C SER A 503 -15.30 13.22 20.93
N LYS A 504 -14.32 12.31 20.97
CA LYS A 504 -14.54 10.87 20.79
C LYS A 504 -15.18 10.22 22.01
N VAL A 505 -14.93 10.76 23.21
CA VAL A 505 -15.47 10.25 24.48
C VAL A 505 -16.92 10.68 24.68
N THR A 506 -17.28 11.89 24.22
CA THR A 506 -18.62 12.47 24.39
C THR A 506 -19.61 12.12 23.28
N ARG A 507 -19.20 11.34 22.27
CA ARG A 507 -20.11 10.77 21.27
C ARG A 507 -20.75 9.50 21.84
N ALA A 508 -22.01 9.60 22.26
CA ALA A 508 -22.91 8.47 22.08
C ALA A 508 -23.21 8.38 20.58
N GLU A 509 -23.03 7.19 19.98
CA GLU A 509 -23.35 6.94 18.57
C GLU A 509 -24.79 7.30 18.21
#